data_AF-A0A096M109-F1
#
_entry.id   AF-A0A096M109-F1
#
_cell.length_a   1.000
_cell.length_b   1.000
_cell.length_c   1.000
_cell.angle_alpha   90.00
_cell.angle_beta   90.00
_cell.angle_gamma   90.00
#
_symmetry.space_group_name_H-M   'P 1'
#
loop_
_entity.id
_entity.type
_entity.pdbx_description
1 polymer ?
#
loop_
_entity_poly.entity_id
_entity_poly.type
_entity_poly.pdbx_seq_one_letter_code
_entity_poly.pdbx_strand_id
1 'polypeptide(L)'
;LAVQSLKIYNIKANTSEDPDIGIVVDGMKILTALGNFPRACSLLVGLAYAVNLAYPKELRYTFEVFQKLLLGLDRSKLSPKVNSLRNKLLA
;
A
#
# COMPACT_ATOMS: atom_id res chain seq x y z
N LEU A 1 -21.37 -4.73 -4.21
CA LEU A 1 -20.14 -4.00 -4.60
C LEU A 1 -19.02 -5.02 -4.71
N ALA A 2 -18.40 -5.15 -5.89
CA ALA A 2 -17.23 -5.99 -6.05
C ALA A 2 -16.10 -5.45 -5.14
N VAL A 3 -15.52 -6.32 -4.32
CA VAL A 3 -14.35 -5.98 -3.52
C VAL A 3 -13.16 -5.97 -4.47
N GLN A 4 -12.65 -4.78 -4.80
CA GLN A 4 -11.44 -4.67 -5.60
C GLN A 4 -10.26 -5.30 -4.84
N SER A 5 -9.57 -6.22 -5.51
CA SER A 5 -8.46 -6.97 -4.91
C SER A 5 -7.13 -6.32 -5.27
N LEU A 6 -6.54 -5.65 -4.29
CA LEU A 6 -5.28 -4.93 -4.42
C LEU A 6 -4.14 -5.74 -3.80
N LYS A 7 -3.11 -6.08 -4.58
CA LYS A 7 -2.05 -7.00 -4.13
C LYS A 7 -0.67 -6.60 -4.68
N ILE A 8 0.36 -6.76 -3.84
CA ILE A 8 1.78 -6.65 -4.22
C ILE A 8 2.30 -8.07 -4.44
N TYR A 9 3.03 -8.29 -5.54
CA TYR A 9 3.60 -9.60 -5.88
C TYR A 9 5.07 -9.49 -6.30
N ASN A 10 5.80 -10.58 -6.12
CA ASN A 10 7.10 -10.80 -6.75
C ASN A 10 6.89 -11.36 -8.17
N ILE A 11 7.32 -10.62 -9.17
CA ILE A 11 7.32 -10.95 -10.59
C ILE A 11 8.68 -11.57 -10.92
N LYS A 12 8.68 -12.87 -11.21
CA LYS A 12 9.87 -13.54 -11.75
C LYS A 12 9.94 -13.23 -13.25
N ALA A 13 10.92 -12.43 -13.67
CA ALA A 13 11.20 -12.24 -15.08
C ALA A 13 12.05 -13.42 -15.59
N ASN A 14 11.78 -13.90 -16.81
CA ASN A 14 12.49 -15.04 -17.39
C ASN A 14 13.97 -14.75 -17.71
N THR A 15 14.44 -13.53 -17.47
CA THR A 15 15.72 -12.99 -17.98
C THR A 15 16.61 -12.35 -16.91
N SER A 16 16.14 -12.22 -15.66
CA SER A 16 16.93 -11.65 -14.55
C SER A 16 16.87 -12.58 -13.34
N GLU A 17 18.02 -12.79 -12.68
CA GLU A 17 18.12 -13.71 -11.53
C GLU A 17 17.34 -13.21 -10.30
N ASP A 18 17.10 -11.90 -10.21
CA ASP A 18 16.31 -11.29 -9.16
C ASP A 18 14.82 -11.14 -9.53
N PRO A 19 13.89 -11.57 -8.64
CA PRO A 19 12.48 -11.30 -8.81
C PRO A 19 12.20 -9.81 -8.60
N ASP A 20 11.48 -9.21 -9.54
CA ASP A 20 11.02 -7.82 -9.48
C ASP A 20 9.71 -7.70 -8.69
N ILE A 21 9.33 -6.50 -8.26
CA ILE A 21 8.07 -6.27 -7.51
C ILE A 21 7.07 -5.53 -8.40
N GLY A 22 5.81 -5.95 -8.35
CA GLY A 22 4.71 -5.29 -9.06
C GLY A 22 3.40 -5.23 -8.28
N ILE A 23 2.49 -4.41 -8.78
CA ILE A 23 1.15 -4.18 -8.21
C ILE A 23 0.10 -4.69 -9.19
N VAL A 24 -0.82 -5.48 -8.65
CA VAL A 24 -1.95 -6.05 -9.37
C VAL A 24 -3.25 -5.54 -8.76
N VAL A 25 -4.17 -5.11 -9.63
CA VAL A 25 -5.53 -4.69 -9.28
C VAL A 25 -6.49 -5.57 -10.05
N ASP A 26 -7.36 -6.31 -9.35
CA ASP A 26 -8.37 -7.18 -9.96
C ASP A 26 -7.80 -8.19 -10.97
N GLY A 27 -6.60 -8.72 -10.67
CA GLY A 27 -5.90 -9.68 -11.53
C GLY A 27 -5.13 -9.05 -12.69
N MET A 28 -5.25 -7.74 -12.91
CA MET A 28 -4.49 -7.00 -13.92
C MET A 28 -3.23 -6.39 -13.34
N LYS A 29 -2.08 -6.64 -13.97
CA LYS A 29 -0.80 -6.00 -13.62
C LYS A 29 -0.85 -4.53 -14.02
N ILE A 30 -0.84 -3.63 -13.04
CA ILE A 30 -0.92 -2.17 -13.27
C ILE A 30 0.47 -1.53 -13.21
N LEU A 31 1.32 -1.99 -12.28
CA LEU A 31 2.68 -1.49 -12.13
C LEU A 31 3.67 -2.65 -12.01
N THR A 32 4.82 -2.51 -12.66
CA THR A 32 5.94 -3.46 -12.66
C THR A 32 7.25 -2.67 -12.56
N ALA A 33 8.39 -3.36 -12.48
CA ALA A 33 9.72 -2.76 -12.37
C ALA A 33 9.85 -1.83 -11.17
N LEU A 34 9.25 -2.21 -10.03
CA LEU A 34 9.24 -1.36 -8.83
C LEU A 34 10.54 -1.48 -8.04
N GLY A 35 11.30 -2.56 -8.25
CA GLY A 35 12.64 -2.77 -7.72
C GLY A 35 12.69 -3.09 -6.21
N ASN A 36 11.97 -2.36 -5.36
CA ASN A 36 11.93 -2.62 -3.93
C ASN A 36 10.53 -2.48 -3.30
N PHE A 37 10.35 -3.19 -2.19
CA PHE A 37 9.06 -3.28 -1.51
C PHE A 37 8.57 -1.94 -0.93
N PRO A 38 9.41 -1.11 -0.28
CA PRO A 38 8.96 0.21 0.19
C PRO A 38 8.41 1.09 -0.93
N ARG A 39 9.08 1.11 -2.10
CA ARG A 39 8.61 1.85 -3.27
C ARG A 39 7.28 1.30 -3.78
N ALA A 40 7.11 -0.01 -3.81
CA ALA A 40 5.84 -0.64 -4.16
C ALA A 40 4.72 -0.24 -3.19
N CYS A 41 4.97 -0.22 -1.88
CA CYS A 41 3.99 0.24 -0.89
C CYS A 41 3.59 1.72 -1.09
N SER A 42 4.56 2.61 -1.32
CA SER A 42 4.28 4.03 -1.57
C SER A 42 3.45 4.23 -2.84
N LEU A 43 3.79 3.54 -3.92
CA LEU A 43 3.04 3.58 -5.18
C LEU A 43 1.65 2.96 -5.03
N LEU A 44 1.48 1.93 -4.21
CA LEU A 44 0.18 1.32 -3.92
C LEU A 44 -0.78 2.34 -3.29
N VAL A 45 -0.29 3.09 -2.29
CA VAL A 45 -1.08 4.12 -1.60
C VAL A 45 -1.42 5.26 -2.55
N GLY A 46 -0.44 5.71 -3.34
CA GLY A 46 -0.66 6.74 -4.36
C GLY A 46 -1.65 6.32 -5.43
N LEU A 47 -1.55 5.09 -5.94
CA LEU A 47 -2.47 4.53 -6.93
C LEU A 47 -3.89 4.42 -6.39
N ALA A 48 -4.05 3.87 -5.18
CA ALA A 48 -5.35 3.75 -4.55
C ALA A 48 -5.99 5.12 -4.31
N TYR A 49 -5.20 6.13 -3.96
CA TYR A 49 -5.66 7.51 -3.82
C TYR A 49 -6.04 8.14 -5.18
N ALA A 50 -5.15 8.08 -6.17
CA ALA A 50 -5.33 8.75 -7.46
C ALA A 50 -6.50 8.18 -8.27
N VAL A 51 -6.75 6.87 -8.16
CA VAL A 51 -7.84 6.18 -8.88
C VAL A 51 -9.10 6.05 -8.00
N ASN A 52 -9.10 6.68 -6.81
CA ASN A 52 -10.20 6.63 -5.84
C ASN A 52 -10.68 5.20 -5.53
N LEU A 53 -9.72 4.26 -5.44
CA LEU A 53 -10.01 2.87 -5.12
C LEU A 53 -10.43 2.76 -3.66
N ALA A 54 -11.40 1.89 -3.38
CA ALA A 54 -11.74 1.58 -2.00
C ALA A 54 -10.57 0.86 -1.34
N TYR A 55 -10.06 1.41 -0.23
CA TYR A 55 -8.99 0.75 0.52
C TYR A 55 -9.47 -0.63 1.04
N PRO A 56 -8.68 -1.70 0.83
CA PRO A 56 -8.98 -3.01 1.37
C PRO A 56 -9.19 -2.95 2.89
N LYS A 57 -10.33 -3.47 3.36
CA LYS A 57 -10.70 -3.45 4.79
C LYS A 57 -9.68 -4.18 5.67
N GLU A 58 -9.06 -5.24 5.12
CA GLU A 58 -8.02 -6.02 5.77
C GLU A 58 -6.78 -5.18 6.09
N LEU A 59 -6.47 -4.20 5.23
CA LEU A 59 -5.32 -3.32 5.36
C LEU A 59 -5.67 -1.92 5.90
N ARG A 60 -6.87 -1.76 6.50
CA ARG A 60 -7.35 -0.44 6.95
C ARG A 60 -6.37 0.31 7.83
N TYR A 61 -5.67 -0.39 8.72
CA TYR A 61 -4.72 0.23 9.65
C TYR A 61 -3.41 0.60 8.96
N THR A 62 -2.99 -0.19 7.98
CA THR A 62 -1.83 0.10 7.13
C THR A 62 -2.08 1.38 6.34
N PHE A 63 -3.23 1.48 5.67
CA PHE A 63 -3.60 2.69 4.93
C PHE A 63 -3.80 3.89 5.85
N GLU A 64 -4.38 3.70 7.05
CA GLU A 64 -4.48 4.76 8.04
C GLU A 64 -3.10 5.31 8.44
N VAL A 65 -2.10 4.45 8.63
CA VAL A 65 -0.72 4.88 8.90
C VAL A 65 -0.15 5.67 7.73
N PHE A 66 -0.23 5.14 6.51
CA PHE A 66 0.30 5.84 5.34
C PHE A 66 -0.37 7.20 5.14
N GLN A 67 -1.69 7.27 5.23
CA GLN A 67 -2.44 8.48 4.94
C GLN A 67 -2.32 9.52 6.06
N LYS A 68 -2.48 9.12 7.33
CA LYS A 68 -2.57 10.06 8.45
C LYS A 68 -1.22 10.32 9.12
N LEU A 69 -0.38 9.29 9.24
CA LEU A 69 0.90 9.41 9.94
C LEU A 69 2.04 9.81 9.00
N LEU A 70 2.13 9.19 7.82
CA LEU A 70 3.25 9.43 6.89
C LEU A 70 2.98 10.57 5.91
N LEU A 71 1.78 10.63 5.31
CA LEU A 71 1.44 11.62 4.28
C LEU A 71 0.66 12.84 4.83
N GLY A 72 0.14 12.78 6.06
CA GLY A 72 -0.58 13.88 6.69
C GLY A 72 -1.86 14.33 5.97
N LEU A 73 -2.48 13.44 5.17
CA LEU A 73 -3.61 13.76 4.28
C LEU A 73 -4.93 13.95 5.03
N ASP A 74 -5.07 13.31 6.19
CA ASP A 74 -6.28 13.39 7.01
C ASP A 74 -5.90 13.69 8.47
N ARG A 75 -6.48 14.77 9.02
CA ARG A 75 -6.30 15.22 10.42
C ARG A 75 -7.32 14.62 11.38
N SER A 76 -8.14 13.68 10.92
CA SER A 76 -9.06 12.95 11.77
C SER A 76 -8.32 12.16 12.85
N LYS A 77 -9.05 11.81 13.92
CA LYS A 77 -8.48 11.09 15.06
C LYS A 77 -7.92 9.74 14.59
N LEU A 78 -6.69 9.43 15.01
CA LEU A 78 -6.06 8.12 14.78
C LEU A 78 -6.84 7.05 15.54
N SER A 79 -7.00 5.88 14.94
CA SER A 79 -7.53 4.72 15.64
C SER A 79 -6.61 4.34 16.82
N PRO A 80 -7.15 3.74 17.91
CA PRO A 80 -6.34 3.41 19.09
C PRO A 80 -5.10 2.58 18.78
N LYS A 81 -5.19 1.66 17.80
CA LYS A 81 -4.07 0.84 17.36
C LYS A 81 -2.97 1.67 16.68
N VAL A 82 -3.35 2.56 15.76
CA VAL A 82 -2.39 3.44 15.07
C VAL A 82 -1.79 4.45 16.02
N ASN A 83 -2.56 4.95 16.99
CA ASN A 83 -2.04 5.86 18.01
C ASN A 83 -1.05 5.17 18.94
N SER A 84 -1.30 3.92 19.34
CA SER A 84 -0.34 3.10 20.09
C SER A 84 0.94 2.86 19.28
N LEU A 85 0.83 2.56 17.99
CA LEU A 85 1.99 2.40 17.11
C LEU A 85 2.79 3.70 17.00
N ARG A 86 2.14 4.85 16.77
CA ARG A 86 2.79 6.16 16.73
C ARG A 86 3.60 6.42 17.99
N ASN A 87 3.01 6.19 19.17
CA ASN A 87 3.70 6.41 20.43
C ASN A 87 4.94 5.52 20.59
N LYS A 88 4.90 4.28 20.08
CA LYS A 88 6.05 3.37 20.09
C LYS A 88 7.16 3.77 19.11
N LEU A 89 6.83 4.44 18.01
CA LEU A 89 7.79 4.91 17.02
C LEU A 89 8.46 6.23 17.41
N LEU A 90 7.79 7.03 18.24
CA LEU A 90 8.27 8.33 18.74
C LEU A 90 8.89 8.25 20.14
N ALA A 91 8.87 7.08 20.77
CA ALA A 91 9.57 6.78 22.01
C ALA A 91 11.03 6.40 21.72
#